data_AF-N4XFQ8-F1
#
_entry.id   AF-N4XFQ8-F1
#
_cell.length_a   1.000
_cell.length_b   1.000
_cell.length_c   1.000
_cell.angle_alpha   90.00
_cell.angle_beta   90.00
_cell.angle_gamma   90.00
#
_symmetry.space_group_name_H-M   'P 1'
#
loop_
_entity.id
_entity.type
_entity.pdbx_description
1 polymer ?
#
loop_
_entity_poly.entity_id
_entity_poly.type
_entity_poly.pdbx_seq_one_letter_code
_entity_poly.pdbx_strand_id
1 'polypeptide(L)'
;MASSYSAQPAPMDDPDHGWKPNKRPQSTIARNFMTELDSLFKLDGGIEDLDRTVHEKKAAVSTQTKELEALEARLRAAEERLNQAKGNSPPAKSCTQQTTQKDEAQPQAPESPLAQKTPNMPGAIPQIPTPSSTTSADYVLVERPSPAKPEAA
;
A
#
# COMPACT_ATOMS: atom_id res chain seq x y z
N MET A 1 -28.42 -31.07 -62.74
CA MET A 1 -28.67 -29.61 -62.67
C MET A 1 -28.68 -29.22 -61.20
N ALA A 2 -27.56 -28.73 -60.66
CA ALA A 2 -27.50 -28.22 -59.30
C ALA A 2 -27.47 -26.69 -59.38
N SER A 3 -28.59 -26.04 -59.03
CA SER A 3 -28.64 -24.58 -58.92
C SER A 3 -27.97 -24.17 -57.63
N SER A 4 -26.80 -23.54 -57.73
CA SER A 4 -26.12 -22.88 -56.64
C SER A 4 -26.74 -21.48 -56.43
N TYR A 5 -27.55 -21.32 -55.39
CA TYR A 5 -28.03 -20.02 -54.94
C TYR A 5 -26.88 -19.31 -54.20
N SER A 6 -26.25 -18.33 -54.84
CA SER A 6 -25.36 -17.39 -54.16
C SER A 6 -26.22 -16.45 -53.30
N ALA A 7 -26.30 -16.71 -52.00
CA ALA A 7 -26.90 -15.78 -51.04
C ALA A 7 -26.02 -14.53 -50.94
N GLN A 8 -26.40 -13.44 -51.59
CA GLN A 8 -25.77 -12.14 -51.37
C GLN A 8 -26.20 -11.61 -49.99
N PRO A 9 -25.27 -11.06 -49.18
CA PRO A 9 -25.64 -10.39 -47.94
C PRO A 9 -26.38 -9.10 -48.29
N ALA A 10 -27.63 -8.98 -47.85
CA ALA A 10 -28.36 -7.72 -47.93
C ALA A 10 -27.64 -6.66 -47.07
N PRO A 11 -27.46 -5.42 -47.56
CA PRO A 11 -27.06 -4.32 -46.69
C PRO A 11 -28.18 -4.14 -45.66
N MET A 12 -27.86 -4.38 -44.39
CA MET A 12 -28.74 -4.00 -43.28
C MET A 12 -28.67 -2.48 -43.17
N ASP A 13 -29.58 -1.79 -43.86
CA ASP A 13 -29.76 -0.35 -43.68
C ASP A 13 -30.17 -0.09 -42.23
N ASP A 14 -29.33 0.66 -41.52
CA ASP A 14 -29.55 1.09 -40.15
C ASP A 14 -30.82 1.97 -40.09
N PRO A 15 -31.91 1.53 -39.43
CA PRO A 15 -33.19 2.25 -39.44
C PRO A 15 -33.10 3.64 -38.81
N ASP A 16 -32.06 3.92 -38.02
CA ASP A 16 -31.89 5.16 -37.28
C ASP A 16 -30.92 6.15 -37.95
N HIS A 17 -30.36 5.82 -39.12
CA HIS A 17 -29.32 6.62 -39.79
C HIS A 17 -29.77 8.07 -40.14
N GLY A 18 -31.07 8.29 -40.28
CA GLY A 18 -31.68 9.60 -40.57
C GLY A 18 -32.32 10.29 -39.35
N TRP A 19 -32.28 9.68 -38.17
CA TRP A 19 -32.94 10.22 -37.00
C TRP A 19 -32.29 11.54 -36.56
N LYS A 20 -33.10 12.60 -36.51
CA LYS A 20 -32.69 13.91 -35.98
C LYS A 20 -33.59 14.26 -34.81
N PRO A 21 -33.04 14.73 -33.68
CA PRO A 21 -33.84 15.20 -32.56
C PRO A 21 -34.77 16.32 -33.01
N ASN A 22 -36.06 16.02 -33.09
CA ASN A 22 -37.08 17.06 -33.26
C ASN A 22 -37.11 17.90 -31.98
N LYS A 23 -37.17 19.23 -32.08
CA LYS A 23 -37.20 20.20 -30.95
C LYS A 23 -38.41 20.07 -30.01
N ARG A 24 -39.06 18.92 -29.98
CA ARG A 24 -40.13 18.58 -29.04
C ARG A 24 -39.50 18.28 -27.67
N PRO A 25 -40.13 18.70 -26.58
CA PRO A 25 -39.63 18.38 -25.25
C PRO A 25 -39.65 16.88 -25.01
N GLN A 26 -38.53 16.31 -24.57
CA GLN A 26 -38.45 14.92 -24.13
C GLN A 26 -39.25 14.75 -22.83
N SER A 27 -39.98 13.64 -22.71
CA SER A 27 -40.77 13.32 -21.52
C SER A 27 -39.89 13.23 -20.26
N THR A 28 -40.38 13.73 -19.13
CA THR A 28 -39.68 13.62 -17.83
C THR A 28 -39.39 12.17 -17.46
N ILE A 29 -40.34 11.25 -17.72
CA ILE A 29 -40.15 9.81 -17.47
C ILE A 29 -39.00 9.25 -18.32
N ALA A 30 -38.93 9.62 -19.60
CA ALA A 30 -37.85 9.17 -20.47
C ALA A 30 -36.50 9.75 -20.04
N ARG A 31 -36.46 11.00 -19.57
CA ARG A 31 -35.24 11.60 -19.01
C ARG A 31 -34.76 10.83 -17.79
N ASN A 32 -35.65 10.57 -16.82
CA ASN A 32 -35.31 9.82 -15.61
C ASN A 32 -34.85 8.41 -15.94
N PHE A 33 -35.55 7.73 -16.85
CA PHE A 33 -35.20 6.39 -17.31
C PHE A 33 -33.82 6.37 -18.00
N MET A 34 -33.50 7.35 -18.85
CA MET A 34 -32.17 7.45 -19.46
C MET A 34 -31.09 7.66 -18.40
N THR A 35 -31.32 8.53 -17.42
CA THR A 35 -30.38 8.71 -16.30
C THR A 35 -30.17 7.42 -15.50
N GLU A 36 -31.22 6.63 -15.28
CA GLU A 36 -31.10 5.31 -14.65
C GLU A 36 -30.28 4.34 -15.51
N LEU A 37 -30.49 4.31 -16.83
CA LEU A 37 -29.70 3.48 -17.74
C LEU A 37 -28.23 3.91 -17.77
N ASP A 38 -27.96 5.22 -17.88
CA ASP A 38 -26.61 5.77 -17.83
C ASP A 38 -25.90 5.37 -16.53
N SER A 39 -26.63 5.33 -15.41
CA SER A 39 -26.12 4.90 -14.11
C SER A 39 -25.91 3.39 -14.02
N LEU A 40 -26.87 2.58 -14.52
CA LEU A 40 -26.81 1.11 -14.53
C LEU A 40 -25.65 0.60 -15.38
N PHE A 41 -25.47 1.19 -16.56
CA PHE A 41 -24.42 0.85 -17.51
C PHE A 41 -23.14 1.66 -17.30
N LYS A 42 -23.13 2.59 -16.33
CA LYS A 42 -22.00 3.48 -16.03
C LYS A 42 -21.43 4.17 -17.28
N LEU A 43 -22.33 4.61 -18.18
CA LEU A 43 -21.98 5.23 -19.46
C LEU A 43 -21.34 6.61 -19.30
N ASP A 44 -21.36 7.18 -18.09
CA ASP A 44 -20.64 8.40 -17.67
C ASP A 44 -19.11 8.21 -17.54
N GLY A 45 -18.48 7.37 -18.37
CA GLY A 45 -17.02 7.16 -18.30
C GLY A 45 -16.51 6.44 -17.05
N GLY A 46 -17.41 5.90 -16.21
CA GLY A 46 -17.05 5.24 -14.95
C GLY A 46 -16.27 3.93 -15.16
N ILE A 47 -16.38 3.31 -16.34
CA ILE A 47 -15.64 2.10 -16.70
C ILE A 47 -14.19 2.44 -17.06
N GLU A 48 -13.99 3.51 -17.82
CA GLU A 48 -12.68 4.02 -18.21
C GLU A 48 -11.88 4.50 -16.99
N ASP A 49 -12.55 5.20 -16.07
CA ASP A 49 -11.97 5.62 -14.80
C ASP A 49 -11.59 4.42 -13.91
N LEU A 50 -12.45 3.39 -13.88
CA LEU A 50 -12.16 2.15 -13.16
C LEU A 50 -10.96 1.43 -13.77
N ASP A 51 -10.88 1.33 -15.10
CA ASP A 51 -9.78 0.70 -15.80
C ASP A 51 -8.45 1.41 -15.52
N ARG A 52 -8.42 2.74 -15.62
CA ARG A 52 -7.27 3.56 -15.25
C ARG A 52 -6.83 3.30 -13.81
N THR A 53 -7.77 3.34 -12.87
CA THR A 53 -7.50 3.12 -11.43
C THR A 53 -6.94 1.72 -11.18
N VAL A 54 -7.46 0.70 -11.86
CA VAL A 54 -6.98 -0.68 -11.73
C VAL A 54 -5.55 -0.80 -12.25
N HIS A 55 -5.24 -0.19 -13.39
CA HIS A 55 -3.87 -0.19 -13.94
C HIS A 55 -2.88 0.51 -13.00
N GLU A 56 -3.23 1.68 -12.48
CA GLU A 56 -2.41 2.41 -11.50
C GLU A 56 -2.16 1.58 -10.24
N LYS A 57 -3.20 0.97 -9.68
CA LYS A 57 -3.07 0.11 -8.48
C LYS A 57 -2.24 -1.13 -8.74
N LYS A 58 -2.39 -1.78 -9.90
CA LYS A 58 -1.56 -2.93 -10.29
C LYS A 58 -0.08 -2.55 -10.35
N ALA A 59 0.25 -1.40 -10.94
CA ALA A 59 1.62 -0.90 -10.99
C ALA A 59 2.17 -0.63 -9.57
N ALA A 60 1.40 0.04 -8.71
CA ALA A 60 1.79 0.31 -7.34
C ALA A 60 2.04 -0.98 -6.53
N VAL A 61 1.12 -1.95 -6.60
CA VAL A 61 1.27 -3.23 -5.91
C VAL A 61 2.47 -3.99 -6.43
N SER A 62 2.68 -4.04 -7.75
CA SER A 62 3.85 -4.73 -8.33
C SER A 62 5.18 -4.15 -7.82
N THR A 63 5.28 -2.83 -7.72
CA THR A 63 6.47 -2.16 -7.18
C THR A 63 6.68 -2.49 -5.71
N GLN A 64 5.62 -2.38 -4.90
CA GLN A 64 5.68 -2.73 -3.47
C GLN A 64 6.08 -4.19 -3.23
N THR A 65 5.55 -5.12 -4.03
CA THR A 65 5.93 -6.54 -3.95
C THR A 65 7.41 -6.76 -4.21
N LYS A 66 7.99 -6.09 -5.22
CA LYS A 66 9.43 -6.20 -5.52
C LYS A 66 10.30 -5.66 -4.38
N GLU A 67 9.88 -4.55 -3.77
CA GLU A 67 10.59 -3.97 -2.62
C GLU A 67 10.53 -4.90 -1.40
N LEU A 68 9.36 -5.49 -1.12
CA LEU A 68 9.21 -6.46 -0.04
C LEU A 68 10.05 -7.71 -0.28
N GLU A 69 10.05 -8.25 -1.49
CA GLU A 69 10.88 -9.40 -1.87
C GLU A 69 12.38 -9.11 -1.64
N ALA A 70 12.85 -7.92 -2.02
CA ALA A 70 14.23 -7.51 -1.79
C ALA A 70 14.58 -7.41 -0.30
N LEU A 71 13.65 -6.90 0.52
CA LEU A 71 13.82 -6.83 1.98
C LEU A 71 13.85 -8.21 2.63
N GLU A 72 12.94 -9.10 2.22
CA GLU A 72 12.90 -10.49 2.69
C GLU A 72 14.19 -11.24 2.32
N ALA A 73 14.69 -11.07 1.09
CA ALA A 73 15.95 -11.66 0.66
C ALA A 73 17.13 -11.16 1.50
N ARG A 74 17.17 -9.85 1.82
CA ARG A 74 18.20 -9.27 2.67
C ARG A 74 18.15 -9.82 4.10
N LEU A 75 16.95 -9.94 4.67
CA LEU A 75 16.75 -10.51 6.01
C LEU A 75 17.20 -11.97 6.05
N ARG A 76 16.80 -12.78 5.06
CA ARG A 76 17.21 -14.19 4.97
C ARG A 76 18.73 -14.34 4.86
N ALA A 77 19.39 -13.53 4.03
CA ALA A 77 20.85 -13.55 3.90
C ALA A 77 21.57 -13.13 5.19
N ALA A 78 21.03 -12.16 5.93
CA ALA A 78 21.59 -11.74 7.21
C ALA A 78 21.39 -12.81 8.30
N GLU A 79 20.23 -13.45 8.31
CA GLU A 79 19.91 -14.54 9.24
C GLU A 79 20.82 -15.75 9.01
N GLU A 80 21.07 -16.13 7.75
CA GLU A 80 22.00 -17.21 7.43
C GLU A 80 23.42 -16.91 7.95
N ARG A 81 23.92 -15.69 7.74
CA ARG A 81 25.24 -15.27 8.28
C ARG A 81 25.28 -15.32 9.80
N LEU A 82 24.22 -14.90 10.48
CA LEU A 82 24.15 -14.96 11.94
C LEU A 82 24.11 -16.42 12.42
N ASN A 83 23.38 -17.29 11.75
CA ASN A 83 23.30 -18.69 12.10
C ASN A 83 24.65 -19.41 11.91
N GLN A 84 25.37 -19.12 10.82
CA GLN A 84 26.74 -19.60 10.61
C GLN A 84 27.69 -19.08 11.70
N ALA A 85 27.60 -17.81 12.07
CA ALA A 85 28.43 -17.24 13.14
C ALA A 85 28.13 -17.88 14.51
N LYS A 86 26.86 -18.18 14.81
CA LYS A 86 26.46 -18.92 16.02
C LYS A 86 27.01 -20.35 16.04
N GLY A 87 27.09 -21.01 14.88
CA GLY A 87 27.66 -22.35 14.75
C GLY A 87 29.20 -22.40 14.77
N ASN A 88 29.87 -21.31 14.35
CA ASN A 88 31.32 -21.28 14.13
C ASN A 88 32.11 -20.37 15.11
N SER A 89 31.52 -19.82 16.18
CA SER A 89 32.27 -18.98 17.12
C SER A 89 33.01 -19.78 18.22
N PRO A 90 34.34 -19.63 18.38
CA PRO A 90 35.03 -19.88 19.66
C PRO A 90 34.60 -18.81 20.69
N PRO A 91 34.67 -19.09 22.01
CA PRO A 91 34.18 -18.16 23.03
C PRO A 91 34.91 -16.81 22.98
N ALA A 92 34.14 -15.73 23.04
CA ALA A 92 34.62 -14.35 23.02
C ALA A 92 35.56 -14.08 24.20
N LYS A 93 36.82 -13.71 23.90
CA LYS A 93 37.74 -13.15 24.90
C LYS A 93 37.35 -11.69 25.14
N SER A 94 36.77 -11.43 26.31
CA SER A 94 36.55 -10.09 26.85
C SER A 94 37.87 -9.33 26.94
N CYS A 95 38.03 -8.26 26.15
CA CYS A 95 39.15 -7.33 26.30
C CYS A 95 38.64 -6.09 27.05
N THR A 96 38.79 -6.13 28.37
CA THR A 96 38.73 -4.96 29.23
C THR A 96 40.10 -4.31 29.24
N GLN A 97 40.24 -3.13 28.61
CA GLN A 97 41.35 -2.20 28.82
C GLN A 97 40.68 -0.82 28.90
N GLN A 98 40.35 -0.27 30.06
CA GLN A 98 41.22 0.30 31.09
C GLN A 98 42.26 1.26 30.51
N THR A 99 41.88 2.53 30.38
CA THR A 99 42.81 3.67 30.43
C THR A 99 42.36 4.62 31.52
N THR A 100 42.99 4.48 32.68
CA THR A 100 43.02 5.46 33.76
C THR A 100 43.89 6.63 33.35
N GLN A 101 43.37 7.86 33.40
CA GLN A 101 44.21 9.04 33.60
C GLN A 101 43.70 9.80 34.82
N LYS A 102 44.66 10.14 35.65
CA LYS A 102 44.59 10.62 37.02
C LYS A 102 44.85 12.13 36.95
N ASP A 103 43.97 12.95 37.50
CA ASP A 103 44.39 14.23 38.09
C ASP A 103 43.46 14.62 39.24
N GLU A 104 44.06 15.17 40.29
CA GLU A 104 43.52 15.37 41.63
C GLU A 104 42.83 16.73 41.77
N ALA A 105 41.65 16.78 42.42
CA ALA A 105 41.27 17.75 43.47
C ALA A 105 39.74 17.78 43.76
N GLN A 106 39.38 17.21 44.93
CA GLN A 106 38.40 17.67 45.93
C GLN A 106 36.89 17.90 45.58
N PRO A 107 35.94 17.59 46.49
CA PRO A 107 34.58 17.16 46.16
C PRO A 107 33.55 18.30 46.23
N GLN A 108 32.48 18.20 45.44
CA GLN A 108 31.16 18.76 45.75
C GLN A 108 30.10 18.27 44.75
N ALA A 109 29.20 17.41 45.22
CA ALA A 109 27.80 17.42 44.81
C ALA A 109 27.06 18.31 45.84
N PRO A 110 25.90 18.93 45.54
CA PRO A 110 24.92 18.50 44.53
C PRO A 110 24.17 19.65 43.86
N GLU A 111 24.32 19.91 42.57
CA GLU A 111 23.35 20.77 41.87
C GLU A 111 22.94 20.16 40.53
N SER A 112 21.68 19.74 40.51
CA SER A 112 20.93 19.46 39.30
C SER A 112 20.30 20.79 38.85
N PRO A 113 20.67 21.31 37.67
CA PRO A 113 19.76 22.10 36.89
C PRO A 113 19.66 21.52 35.47
N LEU A 114 18.51 20.90 35.24
CA LEU A 114 17.81 20.99 33.97
C LEU A 114 17.77 22.47 33.54
N ALA A 115 18.73 22.92 32.73
CA ALA A 115 18.56 23.95 31.70
C ALA A 115 19.92 24.45 31.15
N GLN A 116 20.10 24.16 29.86
CA GLN A 116 20.51 25.13 28.86
C GLN A 116 22.01 25.50 28.74
N LYS A 117 22.51 25.10 27.56
CA LYS A 117 23.28 25.91 26.62
C LYS A 117 24.81 25.82 26.73
N THR A 118 25.36 24.89 25.95
CA THR A 118 26.63 25.11 25.25
C THR A 118 26.51 24.68 23.77
N PRO A 119 27.30 25.30 22.89
CA PRO A 119 26.92 25.55 21.50
C PRO A 119 27.55 24.56 20.54
N ASN A 120 26.84 24.26 19.45
CA ASN A 120 27.38 23.91 18.14
C ASN A 120 28.52 22.87 18.13
N MET A 121 28.20 21.59 18.36
CA MET A 121 28.98 20.49 17.78
C MET A 121 28.57 20.30 16.31
N PRO A 122 29.48 20.38 15.32
CA PRO A 122 29.16 20.01 13.95
C PRO A 122 28.98 18.48 13.87
N GLY A 123 27.72 18.03 13.72
CA GLY A 123 27.38 16.63 13.50
C GLY A 123 26.29 16.03 14.41
N ALA A 124 25.76 16.78 15.38
CA ALA A 124 24.65 16.29 16.21
C ALA A 124 23.30 16.51 15.52
N ILE A 125 22.49 15.44 15.43
CA ILE A 125 21.14 15.45 14.85
C ILE A 125 20.21 16.30 15.74
N PRO A 126 19.38 17.21 15.20
CA PRO A 126 18.43 17.96 16.03
C PRO A 126 17.44 17.02 16.73
N GLN A 127 17.25 17.24 18.03
CA GLN A 127 16.24 16.52 18.81
C GLN A 127 14.85 16.89 18.31
N ILE A 128 14.13 15.90 17.77
CA ILE A 128 12.74 16.00 17.34
C ILE A 128 11.87 15.93 18.61
N PRO A 129 10.84 16.76 18.78
CA PRO A 129 9.93 16.64 19.93
C PRO A 129 9.27 15.25 19.93
N THR A 130 9.38 14.57 21.06
CA THR A 130 8.71 13.30 21.36
C THR A 130 7.18 13.47 21.25
N PRO A 131 6.47 12.71 20.39
CA PRO A 131 5.02 12.71 20.40
C PRO A 131 4.54 12.02 21.68
N SER A 132 3.73 12.73 22.47
CA SER A 132 3.03 12.17 23.62
C SER A 132 2.11 11.02 23.15
N SER A 133 2.28 9.86 23.76
CA SER A 133 1.39 8.71 23.59
C SER A 133 -0.05 9.06 23.97
N THR A 134 -0.92 9.17 22.97
CA THR A 134 -2.35 8.94 23.08
C THR A 134 -2.88 8.66 21.68
N THR A 135 -2.95 7.37 21.35
CA THR A 135 -3.86 6.77 20.35
C THR A 135 -3.59 5.28 20.40
N SER A 136 -4.20 4.64 21.38
CA SER A 136 -4.37 3.20 21.47
C SER A 136 -5.87 2.96 21.36
N ALA A 137 -6.31 2.46 20.20
CA ALA A 137 -7.52 1.63 19.96
C ALA A 137 -8.30 1.96 18.67
N ASP A 138 -7.66 1.91 17.49
CA ASP A 138 -8.39 1.83 16.20
C ASP A 138 -8.06 0.54 15.42
N TYR A 139 -7.87 -0.57 16.14
CA TYR A 139 -7.83 -1.90 15.50
C TYR A 139 -9.18 -2.59 15.69
N VAL A 140 -9.91 -2.76 14.59
CA VAL A 140 -11.08 -3.64 14.53
C VAL A 140 -10.58 -5.06 14.26
N LEU A 141 -10.74 -5.96 15.23
CA LEU A 141 -10.51 -7.39 15.06
C LEU A 141 -11.61 -7.96 14.15
N VAL A 142 -11.25 -8.33 12.92
CA VAL A 142 -12.15 -9.04 12.00
C VAL A 142 -12.12 -10.54 12.35
N GLU A 143 -13.22 -11.05 12.91
CA GLU A 143 -13.40 -12.47 13.14
C GLU A 143 -13.60 -13.20 11.80
N ARG A 144 -12.67 -14.08 11.44
CA ARG A 144 -12.83 -14.96 10.27
C ARG A 144 -13.81 -16.06 10.63
N PRO A 145 -14.84 -16.34 9.81
CA PRO A 145 -15.72 -17.47 10.06
C PRO A 145 -14.90 -18.77 10.07
N SER A 146 -15.09 -19.55 11.13
CA SER A 146 -14.49 -20.88 11.29
C SER A 146 -14.83 -21.77 10.07
N PRO A 147 -13.85 -22.45 9.45
CA PRO A 147 -14.15 -23.43 8.42
C PRO A 147 -14.98 -24.56 9.04
N ALA A 148 -16.15 -24.82 8.44
CA ALA A 148 -17.08 -25.84 8.87
C ALA A 148 -16.36 -27.18 9.09
N LYS A 149 -16.54 -27.74 10.29
CA LYS A 149 -16.09 -29.09 10.64
C LYS A 149 -16.79 -30.07 9.69
N PRO A 150 -16.08 -30.96 8.98
CA PRO A 150 -16.73 -32.00 8.20
C PRO A 150 -17.48 -32.93 9.17
N GLU A 151 -18.79 -32.95 9.01
CA GLU A 151 -19.71 -33.89 9.64
C GLU A 151 -19.29 -35.31 9.23
N ALA A 152 -18.83 -36.08 10.21
CA ALA A 152 -18.50 -37.47 10.03
C ALA A 152 -19.78 -38.31 10.13
N ALA A 153 -19.94 -39.16 9.11
CA ALA A 153 -20.83 -40.32 8.93
C ALA A 153 -21.67 -40.81 10.12
#